data_AF-A0A1H9YEL4-F1
#
_entry.id   AF-A0A1H9YEL4-F1
#
_cell.length_a   1.000
_cell.length_b   1.000
_cell.length_c   1.000
_cell.angle_alpha   90.00
_cell.angle_beta   90.00
_cell.angle_gamma   90.00
#
_symmetry.space_group_name_H-M   'P 1'
#
loop_
_entity.id
_entity.type
_entity.pdbx_description
1 polymer ?
#
loop_
_entity_poly.entity_id
_entity_poly.type
_entity_poly.pdbx_seq_one_letter_code
_entity_poly.pdbx_strand_id
1 'polypeptide(L)'
;MSDRDCTALLQWALPHLNHRWEGYRRVRRQVCRRLPARVDALGLADMPAYRRRLEEDPAEWTALRATLRVTVSRFFRDRCMFHALAQSILPALAELALKKDEETLRVWSAGYASGEEPYSVSLLWTFGPDGRR
;
A
#
# COMPACT_ATOMS: atom_id res chain seq x y z
N MET A 1 -22.62 4.48 -10.60
CA MET A 1 -21.27 4.83 -11.10
C MET A 1 -20.54 3.56 -11.54
N SER A 2 -19.90 3.54 -12.70
CA SER A 2 -19.24 2.33 -13.23
C SER A 2 -17.76 2.22 -12.84
N ASP A 3 -17.24 1.00 -12.66
CA ASP A 3 -15.81 0.72 -12.43
C ASP A 3 -14.92 1.27 -13.57
N ARG A 4 -15.49 1.36 -14.78
CA ARG A 4 -14.84 1.91 -15.97
C ARG A 4 -14.60 3.41 -15.83
N ASP A 5 -15.58 4.17 -15.36
CA ASP A 5 -15.45 5.63 -15.17
C ASP A 5 -14.43 5.96 -14.08
N CYS A 6 -14.45 5.20 -12.98
CA CYS A 6 -13.44 5.32 -11.94
C CYS A 6 -12.03 5.02 -12.48
N THR A 7 -11.89 3.95 -13.26
CA THR A 7 -10.60 3.59 -13.87
C THR A 7 -10.08 4.68 -14.79
N ALA A 8 -10.95 5.26 -15.64
CA ALA A 8 -10.60 6.35 -16.52
C ALA A 8 -10.16 7.61 -15.74
N LEU A 9 -10.89 7.96 -14.67
CA LEU A 9 -10.50 9.06 -13.77
C LEU A 9 -9.12 8.83 -13.15
N LEU A 10 -8.87 7.62 -12.62
CA LEU A 10 -7.59 7.29 -12.00
C LEU A 10 -6.43 7.33 -13.01
N GLN A 11 -6.63 6.81 -14.22
CA GLN A 11 -5.61 6.87 -15.28
C GLN A 11 -5.24 8.32 -15.64
N TRP A 12 -6.21 9.23 -15.62
CA TRP A 12 -5.99 10.65 -15.86
C TRP A 12 -5.39 11.39 -14.65
N ALA A 13 -5.87 11.13 -13.42
CA ALA A 13 -5.48 11.88 -12.23
C ALA A 13 -4.14 11.46 -11.60
N LEU A 14 -3.76 10.18 -11.69
CA LEU A 14 -2.55 9.67 -11.04
C LEU A 14 -1.25 10.35 -11.53
N PRO A 15 -1.04 10.60 -12.84
CA PRO A 15 0.13 11.32 -13.32
C PRO A 15 0.30 12.71 -12.69
N HIS A 16 -0.80 13.42 -12.44
CA HIS A 16 -0.78 14.74 -11.78
C HIS A 16 -0.36 14.66 -10.31
N LEU A 17 -0.46 13.49 -9.69
CA LEU A 17 -0.05 13.22 -8.31
C LEU A 17 1.32 12.52 -8.21
N ASN A 18 2.09 12.47 -9.30
CA ASN A 18 3.35 11.71 -9.39
C ASN A 18 3.17 10.22 -9.06
N HIS A 19 2.03 9.65 -9.43
CA HIS A 19 1.73 8.22 -9.28
C HIS A 19 1.61 7.55 -10.65
N ARG A 20 1.97 6.25 -10.68
CA ARG A 20 1.86 5.42 -11.89
C ARG A 20 0.65 4.50 -11.81
N TRP A 21 -0.05 4.32 -12.92
CA TRP A 21 -1.22 3.45 -13.02
C TRP A 21 -0.88 2.00 -12.67
N GLU A 22 0.29 1.50 -13.11
CA GLU A 22 0.76 0.12 -12.91
C GLU A 22 0.70 -0.31 -11.44
N GLY A 23 1.19 0.55 -10.54
CA GLY A 23 1.17 0.30 -9.09
C GLY A 23 -0.24 0.31 -8.50
N TYR A 24 -1.14 1.10 -9.07
CA TYR A 24 -2.52 1.23 -8.59
C TYR A 24 -3.46 0.14 -9.11
N ARG A 25 -3.11 -0.59 -10.19
CA ARG A 25 -3.98 -1.63 -10.79
C ARG A 25 -4.49 -2.65 -9.77
N ARG A 26 -3.66 -3.07 -8.81
CA ARG A 26 -4.01 -4.07 -7.79
C ARG A 26 -4.95 -3.53 -6.72
N VAL A 27 -4.87 -2.24 -6.42
CA VAL A 27 -5.64 -1.59 -5.35
C VAL A 27 -6.83 -0.76 -5.87
N ARG A 28 -6.97 -0.62 -7.19
CA ARG A 28 -8.01 0.20 -7.83
C ARG A 28 -9.42 -0.07 -7.30
N ARG A 29 -9.78 -1.34 -7.05
CA ARG A 29 -11.11 -1.71 -6.56
C ARG A 29 -11.41 -1.07 -5.20
N GLN A 30 -10.42 -0.99 -4.31
CA GLN A 30 -10.58 -0.36 -3.01
C GLN A 30 -10.76 1.15 -3.13
N VAL A 31 -10.01 1.77 -4.05
CA VAL A 31 -10.12 3.20 -4.35
C VAL A 31 -11.46 3.53 -5.01
N CYS A 32 -11.87 2.76 -6.01
CA CYS A 32 -13.14 2.92 -6.71
C CYS A 32 -14.37 2.68 -5.84
N ARG A 33 -14.23 1.99 -4.70
CA ARG A 33 -15.28 1.89 -3.69
C ARG A 33 -15.42 3.16 -2.85
N ARG A 34 -14.35 3.93 -2.68
CA ARG A 34 -14.32 5.14 -1.82
C ARG A 34 -14.62 6.42 -2.60
N LEU A 35 -14.24 6.47 -3.87
CA LEU A 35 -14.46 7.63 -4.73
C LEU A 35 -15.94 8.05 -4.84
N PRO A 36 -16.92 7.15 -5.05
CA PRO A 36 -18.34 7.51 -5.05
C PRO A 36 -18.77 8.27 -3.81
N ALA A 37 -18.39 7.81 -2.62
CA ALA A 37 -18.73 8.49 -1.37
C ALA A 37 -18.13 9.92 -1.29
N ARG A 38 -16.98 10.17 -1.93
CA ARG A 38 -16.40 11.52 -2.03
C ARG A 38 -17.19 12.40 -3.01
N VAL A 39 -17.57 11.84 -4.16
CA VAL A 39 -18.40 12.52 -5.17
C VAL A 39 -19.75 12.92 -4.57
N ASP A 40 -20.39 12.00 -3.86
CA ASP A 40 -21.66 12.24 -3.16
C ASP A 40 -21.51 13.31 -2.07
N ALA A 41 -20.41 13.29 -1.30
CA ALA A 41 -20.14 14.29 -0.26
C ALA A 41 -19.92 15.71 -0.83
N LEU A 42 -19.57 15.83 -2.11
CA LEU A 42 -19.44 17.10 -2.82
C LEU A 42 -20.74 17.51 -3.55
N GLY A 43 -21.79 16.69 -3.47
CA GLY A 43 -23.07 16.93 -4.16
C GLY A 43 -22.97 16.82 -5.68
N LEU A 44 -22.00 16.05 -6.20
CA LEU A 44 -21.76 15.93 -7.64
C LEU A 44 -22.52 14.74 -8.23
N ALA A 45 -22.99 14.89 -9.47
CA ALA A 45 -23.81 13.87 -10.12
C ALA A 45 -23.01 12.65 -10.63
N ASP A 46 -21.76 12.86 -11.05
CA ASP A 46 -20.96 11.83 -11.72
C ASP A 46 -19.43 12.06 -11.64
N MET A 47 -18.66 11.08 -12.13
CA MET A 47 -17.19 11.17 -12.20
C MET A 47 -16.68 12.29 -13.13
N PRO A 48 -17.28 12.54 -14.32
CA PRO A 48 -16.95 13.72 -15.12
C PRO A 48 -17.09 15.05 -14.39
N ALA A 49 -18.15 15.23 -13.58
CA ALA A 49 -18.32 16.42 -12.75
C ALA A 49 -17.22 16.52 -11.69
N TYR A 50 -16.82 15.38 -11.09
CA TYR A 50 -15.68 15.35 -10.18
C TYR A 50 -14.35 15.69 -10.84
N ARG A 51 -14.14 15.26 -12.08
CA ARG A 51 -12.97 15.68 -12.88
C ARG A 51 -12.93 17.20 -13.08
N ARG A 52 -14.05 17.82 -13.49
CA ARG A 52 -14.13 19.29 -13.64
C ARG A 52 -13.83 19.99 -12.32
N ARG A 53 -14.38 19.49 -11.21
CA ARG A 53 -14.10 20.01 -9.87
C ARG A 53 -12.61 19.98 -9.51
N LEU A 54 -11.89 18.93 -9.90
CA LEU A 54 -10.43 18.84 -9.71
C LEU A 54 -9.67 19.86 -10.57
N GLU A 55 -10.15 20.16 -11.78
CA GLU A 55 -9.54 21.18 -12.64
C GLU A 55 -9.80 22.61 -12.11
N GLU A 56 -10.95 22.84 -11.47
CA GLU A 56 -11.35 24.15 -10.92
C GLU A 56 -10.82 24.43 -9.51
N ASP A 57 -10.62 23.40 -8.69
CA ASP A 57 -10.22 23.54 -7.28
C ASP A 57 -8.94 22.75 -6.95
N PRO A 58 -7.80 23.45 -6.87
CA PRO A 58 -6.53 22.86 -6.45
C PRO A 58 -6.58 22.17 -5.08
N ALA A 59 -7.46 22.59 -4.16
CA ALA A 59 -7.56 21.99 -2.83
C ALA A 59 -8.15 20.57 -2.89
N GLU A 60 -9.01 20.27 -3.87
CA GLU A 60 -9.63 18.95 -4.02
C GLU A 60 -8.59 17.87 -4.36
N TRP A 61 -7.46 18.23 -4.99
CA TRP A 61 -6.35 17.30 -5.21
C TRP A 61 -5.79 16.71 -3.91
N THR A 62 -5.79 17.49 -2.82
CA THR A 62 -5.36 17.02 -1.51
C THR A 62 -6.32 15.96 -0.96
N ALA A 63 -7.62 16.18 -1.13
CA ALA A 63 -8.64 15.22 -0.71
C ALA A 63 -8.66 13.96 -1.58
N LEU A 64 -8.46 14.10 -2.90
CA LEU A 64 -8.27 12.96 -3.79
C LEU A 64 -7.06 12.14 -3.34
N ARG A 65 -5.91 12.77 -3.14
CA ARG A 65 -4.69 12.11 -2.66
C ARG A 65 -4.92 11.35 -1.35
N ALA A 66 -5.73 11.91 -0.43
CA ALA A 66 -6.10 11.21 0.79
C ALA A 66 -6.94 9.96 0.51
N THR A 67 -7.91 10.04 -0.41
CA THR A 67 -8.77 8.92 -0.84
C THR A 67 -7.99 7.77 -1.49
N LEU A 68 -6.93 8.10 -2.23
CA LEU A 68 -6.05 7.13 -2.89
C LEU A 68 -5.20 6.29 -1.93
N ARG A 69 -5.02 6.73 -0.67
CA ARG A 69 -4.18 6.02 0.31
C ARG A 69 -4.78 4.66 0.68
N VAL A 70 -4.00 3.61 0.46
CA VAL A 70 -4.31 2.25 0.92
C VAL A 70 -3.73 2.08 2.31
N THR A 71 -4.57 2.27 3.33
CA THR A 71 -4.18 2.22 4.75
C THR A 71 -4.33 0.84 5.37
N VAL A 72 -4.82 -0.15 4.63
CA VAL A 72 -5.02 -1.50 5.18
C VAL A 72 -3.69 -2.23 5.16
N SER A 73 -3.28 -2.76 6.29
CA SER A 73 -2.22 -3.74 6.44
C SER A 73 -2.71 -4.88 7.35
N ARG A 74 -2.00 -6.01 7.34
CA ARG A 74 -2.32 -7.20 8.13
C ARG A 74 -1.04 -7.98 8.41
N PHE A 75 -1.00 -8.66 9.55
CA PHE A 75 0.11 -9.55 9.88
C PHE A 75 0.28 -10.63 8.80
N PHE A 76 1.54 -10.92 8.46
CA PHE A 76 1.92 -11.96 7.49
C PHE A 76 1.12 -11.88 6.17
N ARG A 77 0.96 -10.66 5.64
CA ARG A 77 0.03 -10.37 4.52
C ARG A 77 0.26 -11.27 3.30
N ASP A 78 1.51 -11.51 2.97
CA ASP A 78 1.96 -12.42 1.93
C ASP A 78 2.69 -13.60 2.58
N ARG A 79 1.93 -14.68 2.82
CA ARG A 79 2.45 -15.86 3.53
C ARG A 79 3.63 -16.50 2.79
N CYS A 80 3.62 -16.50 1.46
CA CYS A 80 4.70 -17.08 0.67
C CYS A 80 5.99 -16.27 0.82
N MET A 81 5.88 -14.93 0.80
CA MET A 81 7.02 -14.04 1.03
C MET A 81 7.58 -14.20 2.45
N PHE A 82 6.72 -14.21 3.48
CA PHE A 82 7.17 -14.41 4.87
C PHE A 82 7.75 -15.81 5.12
N HIS A 83 7.25 -16.84 4.42
CA HIS A 83 7.83 -18.18 4.47
C HIS A 83 9.24 -18.22 3.86
N ALA A 84 9.43 -17.61 2.69
CA ALA A 84 10.75 -17.50 2.05
C ALA A 84 11.73 -16.67 2.90
N LEU A 85 11.24 -15.60 3.55
CA LEU A 85 12.00 -14.83 4.53
C LEU A 85 12.52 -15.74 5.65
N ALA A 86 11.64 -16.55 6.22
CA ALA A 86 11.97 -17.40 7.36
C ALA A 86 12.94 -18.52 7.01
N GLN A 87 12.71 -19.19 5.87
CA GLN A 87 13.42 -20.42 5.52
C GLN A 87 14.75 -20.19 4.80
N SER A 88 14.89 -19.07 4.09
CA SER A 88 16.03 -18.88 3.20
C SER A 88 16.74 -17.56 3.42
N ILE A 89 16.00 -16.45 3.51
CA ILE A 89 16.61 -15.12 3.48
C ILE A 89 17.19 -14.73 4.84
N LEU A 90 16.41 -14.81 5.92
CA LEU A 90 16.86 -14.42 7.25
C LEU A 90 18.03 -15.29 7.75
N PRO A 91 18.02 -16.63 7.58
CA PRO A 91 19.18 -17.46 7.93
C PRO A 91 20.44 -17.08 7.15
N ALA A 92 20.34 -16.88 5.83
CA ALA A 92 21.48 -16.50 5.00
C ALA A 92 22.03 -15.12 5.38
N LEU A 93 21.17 -14.16 5.71
CA LEU A 93 21.60 -12.84 6.18
C LEU A 93 22.26 -12.93 7.56
N ALA A 94 21.74 -13.78 8.47
CA ALA A 94 22.34 -14.01 9.78
C ALA A 94 23.76 -14.59 9.65
N GLU A 95 23.96 -15.59 8.78
CA GLU A 95 25.28 -16.14 8.51
C GLU A 95 26.27 -15.10 7.96
N LEU A 96 25.81 -14.21 7.07
CA LEU A 96 26.63 -13.13 6.53
C LEU A 96 26.99 -12.09 7.60
N ALA A 97 26.08 -11.77 8.50
CA ALA A 97 26.31 -10.85 9.61
C ALA A 97 27.35 -11.43 10.60
N LEU A 98 27.21 -12.70 10.96
CA LEU A 98 28.16 -13.39 11.84
C LEU A 98 29.58 -13.43 11.24
N LYS A 99 29.71 -13.64 9.92
CA LYS A 99 31.01 -13.57 9.23
C LYS A 99 31.66 -12.19 9.26
N LYS A 100 30.88 -11.14 9.53
CA LYS A 100 31.33 -9.75 9.65
C LYS A 100 31.44 -9.28 11.09
N ASP A 101 31.26 -10.17 12.07
CA ASP A 101 31.22 -9.83 13.49
C ASP A 101 30.08 -8.84 13.83
N GLU A 102 28.97 -8.90 13.07
CA GLU A 102 27.77 -8.11 13.30
C GLU A 102 26.71 -8.95 14.05
N GLU A 103 26.25 -8.45 15.20
CA GLU A 103 25.20 -9.11 15.99
C GLU A 103 23.78 -8.64 15.62
N THR A 104 23.64 -7.64 14.75
CA THR A 104 22.37 -6.99 14.45
C THR A 104 22.09 -6.95 12.95
N LEU A 105 20.93 -7.49 12.55
CA LEU A 105 20.38 -7.28 11.21
C LEU A 105 19.49 -6.04 11.18
N ARG A 106 19.72 -5.16 10.20
CA ARG A 106 18.92 -3.95 9.97
C ARG A 106 17.96 -4.19 8.81
N VAL A 107 16.66 -4.03 9.06
CA VAL A 107 15.60 -4.21 8.05
C VAL A 107 14.81 -2.91 7.90
N TRP A 108 14.44 -2.59 6.66
CA TRP A 108 13.58 -1.44 6.36
C TRP A 108 12.28 -1.91 5.70
N SER A 109 11.13 -1.69 6.37
CA SER A 109 9.80 -1.83 5.76
C SER A 109 9.35 -0.46 5.23
N ALA A 110 9.35 -0.32 3.91
CA ALA A 110 8.92 0.91 3.24
C ALA A 110 7.42 0.84 2.93
N GLY A 111 6.64 1.78 3.47
CA GLY A 111 5.19 1.85 3.22
C GLY A 111 4.37 0.91 4.12
N TYR A 112 4.72 0.81 5.42
CA TYR A 112 4.15 -0.13 6.39
C TYR A 112 2.68 0.10 6.79
N ALA A 113 1.96 1.04 6.17
CA ALA A 113 0.59 1.43 6.51
C ALA A 113 0.38 1.55 8.05
N SER A 114 -0.38 0.65 8.67
CA SER A 114 -0.63 0.65 10.13
C SER A 114 0.46 -0.04 10.97
N GLY A 115 1.48 -0.64 10.37
CA GLY A 115 2.68 -1.17 11.06
C GLY A 115 2.74 -2.68 11.23
N GLU A 116 1.76 -3.45 10.79
CA GLU A 116 1.75 -4.91 11.00
C GLU A 116 2.88 -5.64 10.26
N GLU A 117 3.39 -5.08 9.15
CA GLU A 117 4.49 -5.67 8.38
C GLU A 117 5.83 -5.69 9.14
N PRO A 118 6.37 -4.55 9.65
CA PRO A 118 7.61 -4.58 10.44
C PRO A 118 7.46 -5.43 11.71
N TYR A 119 6.29 -5.45 12.34
CA TYR A 119 6.05 -6.36 13.46
C TYR A 119 6.05 -7.83 13.02
N SER A 120 5.50 -8.17 11.86
CA SER A 120 5.55 -9.54 11.32
C SER A 120 6.99 -10.01 11.12
N VAL A 121 7.88 -9.13 10.63
CA VAL A 121 9.31 -9.44 10.50
C VAL A 121 9.96 -9.65 11.87
N SER A 122 9.68 -8.76 12.84
CA SER A 122 10.22 -8.90 14.20
C SER A 122 9.75 -10.20 14.86
N LEU A 123 8.46 -10.53 14.78
CA LEU A 123 7.90 -11.77 15.32
C LEU A 123 8.54 -12.99 14.66
N LEU A 124 8.74 -12.95 13.35
CA LEU A 124 9.39 -14.02 12.61
C LEU A 124 10.84 -14.23 13.05
N TRP A 125 11.59 -13.15 13.25
CA TRP A 125 12.98 -13.20 13.74
C TRP A 125 13.05 -13.73 15.18
N THR A 126 12.12 -13.31 16.04
CA THR A 126 12.12 -13.70 17.45
C THR A 126 11.68 -15.16 17.65
N PHE A 127 10.64 -15.62 16.96
CA PHE A 127 9.97 -16.89 17.25
C PHE A 127 10.15 -17.97 16.17
N GLY A 128 10.77 -17.65 15.04
CA GLY A 128 10.88 -18.56 13.90
C GLY A 128 9.54 -18.82 13.18
N PRO A 129 9.56 -19.57 12.07
CA PRO A 129 8.38 -19.82 11.23
C PRO A 129 7.25 -20.58 11.92
N ASP A 130 7.56 -21.39 12.95
CA ASP A 130 6.59 -22.27 13.63
C ASP A 130 6.13 -21.73 14.99
N GLY A 131 6.57 -20.51 15.37
CA GLY A 131 6.17 -19.87 16.63
C GLY A 131 6.66 -20.60 17.89
N ARG A 132 7.67 -21.48 17.77
CA ARG A 132 8.24 -22.25 18.87
C ARG A 132 9.73 -21.95 18.95
N ARG A 133 10.14 -21.43 20.11
CA ARG A 133 11.48 -21.69 20.65
C ARG A 133 11.40 -22.95 21.49
#